data_AF-A0AAP5NFR5-F1
#
_entry.id   AF-A0AAP5NFR5-F1
#
_cell.length_a   1.000
_cell.length_b   1.000
_cell.length_c   1.000
_cell.angle_alpha   90.00
_cell.angle_beta   90.00
_cell.angle_gamma   90.00
#
_symmetry.space_group_name_H-M   'P 1'
#
loop_
_entity.id
_entity.type
_entity.pdbx_description
1 polymer ?
#
loop_
_entity_poly.entity_id
_entity_poly.type
_entity_poly.pdbx_seq_one_letter_code
_entity_poly.pdbx_strand_id
1 'polypeptide(L)'
;MSKIKKSLLLFIILCFALSSIFYYLIIAKNMLDVSTLLMWCPGVAAIIVKMVYHRGENILMIRKVKVKYILYVILLPLIYWGISYSIYVLIYGKSVLGENMLLRLLKEPQLLIVLLLTYLFTGLGEEIGWRGYLMPKMDELFGFRKGTAICGIIWFLWHLPVFLAGYVSTIPLWYQLPTLFILIIALAYPMADVTLRSRSIWPAAVLHGTHNMVSQLLLDQSIGGDMRPFLVGETGIISVAVLAVVAWIISKNYLKIEGLAPQKN
;
A
#
# COMPACT_ATOMS: atom_id res chain seq x y z
N MET A 1 4.64 -30.66 3.45
CA MET A 1 4.14 -29.28 3.21
C MET A 1 3.58 -29.17 1.78
N SER A 2 2.38 -28.62 1.57
CA SER A 2 1.74 -28.53 0.23
C SER A 2 2.51 -27.59 -0.72
N LYS A 3 2.29 -27.72 -2.05
CA LYS A 3 2.90 -26.84 -3.08
C LYS A 3 2.70 -25.36 -2.75
N ILE A 4 1.47 -24.97 -2.40
CA ILE A 4 1.11 -23.60 -2.00
C ILE A 4 1.95 -23.15 -0.80
N LYS A 5 1.98 -23.92 0.28
CA LYS A 5 2.76 -23.58 1.48
C LYS A 5 4.26 -23.47 1.19
N LYS A 6 4.83 -24.34 0.35
CA LYS A 6 6.25 -24.27 -0.07
C LYS A 6 6.53 -23.00 -0.87
N SER A 7 5.66 -22.69 -1.83
CA SER A 7 5.78 -21.48 -2.66
C SER A 7 5.65 -20.19 -1.84
N LEU A 8 4.78 -20.17 -0.82
CA LEU A 8 4.63 -19.04 0.10
C LEU A 8 5.86 -18.84 0.98
N LEU A 9 6.38 -19.93 1.54
CA LEU A 9 7.60 -19.86 2.35
C LEU A 9 8.78 -19.33 1.53
N LEU A 10 8.97 -19.82 0.30
CA LEU A 10 10.03 -19.32 -0.57
C LEU A 10 9.83 -17.84 -0.91
N PHE A 11 8.60 -17.40 -1.16
CA PHE A 11 8.30 -15.98 -1.43
C PHE A 11 8.70 -15.10 -0.25
N ILE A 12 8.31 -15.46 0.98
CA ILE A 12 8.65 -14.69 2.17
C ILE A 12 10.17 -14.63 2.36
N ILE A 13 10.87 -15.77 2.24
CA ILE A 13 12.32 -15.81 2.36
C ILE A 13 12.99 -14.92 1.32
N LEU A 14 12.64 -15.04 0.05
CA LEU A 14 13.23 -14.23 -1.02
C LEU A 14 12.91 -12.75 -0.87
N CYS A 15 11.67 -12.41 -0.53
CA CYS A 15 11.24 -11.03 -0.33
C CYS A 15 12.11 -10.35 0.74
N PHE A 16 12.22 -10.94 1.93
CA PHE A 16 13.02 -10.37 3.02
C PHE A 16 14.54 -10.43 2.76
N ALA A 17 15.03 -11.50 2.11
CA ALA A 17 16.45 -11.63 1.78
C ALA A 17 16.92 -10.63 0.70
N LEU A 18 16.10 -10.37 -0.32
CA LEU A 18 16.41 -9.32 -1.30
C LEU A 18 16.33 -7.93 -0.67
N SER A 19 15.31 -7.71 0.18
CA SER A 19 15.09 -6.42 0.83
C SER A 19 16.18 -6.07 1.84
N SER A 20 16.78 -7.06 2.50
CA SER A 20 17.85 -6.82 3.49
C SER A 20 19.09 -6.14 2.91
N ILE A 21 19.40 -6.39 1.63
CA ILE A 21 20.47 -5.69 0.92
C ILE A 21 20.16 -4.19 0.88
N PHE A 22 18.94 -3.82 0.51
CA PHE A 22 18.55 -2.41 0.41
C PHE A 22 18.30 -1.77 1.77
N TYR A 23 17.80 -2.50 2.77
CA TYR A 23 17.77 -1.99 4.14
C TYR A 23 19.17 -1.63 4.62
N TYR A 24 20.18 -2.45 4.35
CA TYR A 24 21.57 -2.13 4.70
C TYR A 24 22.05 -0.86 3.99
N LEU A 25 21.82 -0.73 2.68
CA LEU A 25 22.23 0.46 1.93
C LEU A 25 21.53 1.72 2.42
N ILE A 26 20.23 1.65 2.70
CA ILE A 26 19.45 2.79 3.18
C ILE A 26 19.85 3.17 4.61
N ILE A 27 19.84 2.21 5.53
CA ILE A 27 19.98 2.47 6.97
C ILE A 27 21.45 2.65 7.36
N ALA A 28 22.35 1.79 6.88
CA ALA A 28 23.75 1.81 7.27
C ALA A 28 24.64 2.68 6.36
N LYS A 29 24.22 2.92 5.10
CA LYS A 29 24.98 3.73 4.13
C LYS A 29 24.31 5.04 3.74
N ASN A 30 23.12 5.34 4.29
CA ASN A 30 22.35 6.56 3.99
C ASN A 30 22.06 6.75 2.49
N MET A 31 21.91 5.65 1.74
CA MET A 31 21.61 5.67 0.30
C MET A 31 20.09 5.67 0.08
N LEU A 32 19.43 6.80 0.31
CA LEU A 32 17.97 6.92 0.18
C LEU A 32 17.46 6.77 -1.26
N ASP A 33 18.29 7.07 -2.23
CA ASP A 33 18.03 6.94 -3.66
C ASP A 33 17.74 5.50 -4.10
N VAL A 34 18.28 4.50 -3.40
CA VAL A 34 18.00 3.08 -3.70
C VAL A 34 16.66 2.59 -3.14
N SER A 35 15.87 3.45 -2.46
CA SER A 35 14.55 3.09 -1.92
C SER A 35 13.62 2.54 -2.99
N THR A 36 13.70 3.05 -4.23
CA THR A 36 12.91 2.50 -5.35
C THR A 36 13.23 1.02 -5.60
N LEU A 37 14.48 0.59 -5.45
CA LEU A 37 14.88 -0.81 -5.64
C LEU A 37 14.34 -1.70 -4.52
N LEU A 38 14.30 -1.19 -3.29
CA LEU A 38 13.64 -1.87 -2.17
C LEU A 38 12.17 -2.15 -2.49
N MET A 39 11.43 -1.16 -3.01
CA MET A 39 10.00 -1.31 -3.36
C MET A 39 9.76 -2.40 -4.42
N TRP A 40 10.76 -2.76 -5.22
CA TRP A 40 10.65 -3.84 -6.21
C TRP A 40 11.00 -5.23 -5.69
N CYS A 41 11.56 -5.36 -4.48
CA CYS A 41 11.91 -6.67 -3.91
C CYS A 41 10.72 -7.64 -3.79
N PRO A 42 9.52 -7.23 -3.32
CA PRO A 42 8.36 -8.13 -3.28
C PRO A 42 7.96 -8.62 -4.69
N GLY A 43 7.95 -7.74 -5.68
CA GLY A 43 7.65 -8.09 -7.07
C GLY A 43 8.66 -9.07 -7.68
N VAL A 44 9.96 -8.82 -7.49
CA VAL A 44 11.03 -9.72 -7.95
C VAL A 44 10.93 -11.08 -7.28
N ALA A 45 10.70 -11.13 -5.97
CA ALA A 45 10.49 -12.39 -5.25
C ALA A 45 9.30 -13.18 -5.82
N ALA A 46 8.18 -12.52 -6.09
CA ALA A 46 7.00 -13.16 -6.69
C ALA A 46 7.28 -13.70 -8.10
N ILE A 47 8.05 -12.99 -8.93
CA ILE A 47 8.46 -13.44 -10.26
C ILE A 47 9.35 -14.68 -10.16
N ILE A 48 10.35 -14.68 -9.26
CA ILE A 48 11.22 -15.85 -9.04
C ILE A 48 10.40 -17.05 -8.60
N VAL A 49 9.49 -16.89 -7.63
CA VAL A 49 8.65 -17.98 -7.15
C VAL A 49 7.70 -18.50 -8.22
N LYS A 50 7.13 -17.60 -9.05
CA LYS A 50 6.37 -18.00 -10.23
C LYS A 50 7.20 -18.89 -11.14
N MET A 51 8.46 -18.53 -11.42
CA MET A 51 9.36 -19.33 -12.25
C MET A 51 9.77 -20.66 -11.62
N VAL A 52 9.77 -20.80 -10.30
CA VAL A 52 10.14 -22.06 -9.63
C VAL A 52 8.94 -23.01 -9.51
N TYR A 53 7.79 -22.52 -9.04
CA TYR A 53 6.65 -23.37 -8.69
C TYR A 53 5.48 -23.32 -9.69
N HIS A 54 5.37 -22.27 -10.49
CA HIS A 54 4.17 -21.96 -11.27
C HIS A 54 4.51 -21.61 -12.73
N ARG A 55 5.47 -22.32 -13.32
CA ARG A 55 5.86 -22.13 -14.72
C ARG A 55 4.65 -22.32 -15.64
N GLY A 56 4.42 -21.37 -16.54
CA GLY A 56 3.28 -21.36 -17.45
C GLY A 56 1.96 -20.88 -16.82
N GLU A 57 1.87 -20.71 -15.51
CA GLU A 57 0.64 -20.25 -14.85
C GLU A 57 0.60 -18.70 -14.74
N ASN A 58 -0.52 -18.08 -15.10
CA ASN A 58 -0.73 -16.64 -14.92
C ASN A 58 -1.22 -16.32 -13.50
N ILE A 59 -0.31 -16.39 -12.52
CA ILE A 59 -0.63 -16.24 -11.10
C ILE A 59 -0.50 -14.82 -10.55
N LEU A 60 0.14 -13.88 -11.26
CA LEU A 60 0.43 -12.53 -10.75
C LEU A 60 -0.69 -11.51 -11.00
N MET A 61 -1.84 -11.95 -11.51
CA MET A 61 -3.00 -11.09 -11.78
C MET A 61 -2.66 -9.84 -12.61
N ILE A 62 -1.74 -9.93 -13.58
CA ILE A 62 -1.46 -8.82 -14.50
C ILE A 62 -2.44 -8.91 -15.67
N ARG A 63 -3.55 -8.18 -15.58
CA ARG A 63 -4.67 -8.26 -16.54
C ARG A 63 -5.30 -6.89 -16.78
N LYS A 64 -5.85 -6.68 -17.98
CA LYS A 64 -6.66 -5.47 -18.27
C LYS A 64 -7.82 -5.36 -17.28
N VAL A 65 -8.17 -4.14 -16.91
CA VAL A 65 -9.21 -3.86 -15.91
C VAL A 65 -10.22 -2.85 -16.44
N LYS A 66 -11.47 -2.96 -15.98
CA LYS A 66 -12.54 -2.00 -16.31
C LYS A 66 -12.23 -0.66 -15.63
N VAL A 67 -12.44 0.44 -16.36
CA VAL A 67 -12.20 1.83 -15.90
C VAL A 67 -12.88 2.13 -14.56
N LYS A 68 -14.06 1.57 -14.29
CA LYS A 68 -14.75 1.74 -13.00
C LYS A 68 -13.91 1.40 -11.77
N TYR A 69 -13.02 0.40 -11.86
CA TYR A 69 -12.13 0.06 -10.75
C TYR A 69 -11.05 1.10 -10.57
N ILE A 70 -10.50 1.64 -11.67
CA ILE A 70 -9.50 2.71 -11.65
C ILE A 70 -10.10 4.00 -11.05
N LEU A 71 -11.30 4.38 -11.47
CA LEU A 71 -11.99 5.55 -10.90
C LEU A 71 -12.26 5.37 -9.40
N TYR A 72 -12.73 4.18 -8.99
CA TYR A 72 -12.97 3.87 -7.58
C TYR A 72 -11.70 4.03 -6.73
N VAL A 73 -10.57 3.48 -7.18
CA VAL A 73 -9.32 3.53 -6.40
C VAL A 73 -8.61 4.88 -6.42
N ILE A 74 -8.97 5.77 -7.35
CA ILE A 74 -8.55 7.18 -7.32
C ILE A 74 -9.42 7.97 -6.32
N LEU A 75 -10.74 7.76 -6.37
CA LEU A 75 -11.68 8.48 -5.50
C LEU A 75 -11.56 8.07 -4.04
N LEU A 76 -11.32 6.78 -3.75
CA LEU A 76 -11.32 6.26 -2.39
C LEU A 76 -10.26 6.97 -1.50
N PRO A 77 -8.99 7.10 -1.90
CA PRO A 77 -8.00 7.91 -1.19
C PRO A 77 -8.39 9.36 -0.99
N LEU A 78 -8.93 10.01 -2.02
CA LEU A 78 -9.37 11.40 -1.92
C LEU A 78 -10.47 11.56 -0.85
N ILE A 79 -11.37 10.57 -0.72
CA ILE A 79 -12.45 10.58 0.26
C ILE A 79 -11.90 10.38 1.68
N TYR A 80 -11.19 9.29 1.96
CA TYR A 80 -10.80 9.02 3.35
C TYR A 80 -9.75 10.02 3.86
N TRP A 81 -8.83 10.47 3.01
CA TRP A 81 -7.90 11.54 3.37
C TRP A 81 -8.61 12.89 3.50
N GLY A 82 -9.51 13.20 2.57
CA GLY A 82 -10.31 14.43 2.61
C GLY A 82 -11.12 14.54 3.90
N ILE A 83 -11.75 13.45 4.35
CA ILE A 83 -12.48 13.41 5.62
C ILE A 83 -11.54 13.68 6.80
N SER A 84 -10.42 12.97 6.91
CA SER A 84 -9.53 13.11 8.08
C SER A 84 -8.90 14.50 8.16
N TYR A 85 -8.41 15.04 7.05
CA TYR A 85 -7.83 16.38 7.00
C TYR A 85 -8.87 17.48 7.17
N SER A 86 -10.11 17.29 6.69
CA SER A 86 -11.19 18.24 6.96
C SER A 86 -11.51 18.31 8.46
N ILE A 87 -11.57 17.18 9.16
CA ILE A 87 -11.76 17.15 10.61
C ILE A 87 -10.63 17.92 11.31
N TYR A 88 -9.38 17.71 10.91
CA TYR A 88 -8.23 18.43 11.49
C TYR A 88 -8.32 19.95 11.29
N VAL A 89 -8.65 20.41 10.08
CA VAL A 89 -8.82 21.84 9.78
C VAL A 89 -10.01 22.44 10.53
N LEU A 90 -11.08 21.67 10.77
CA LEU A 90 -12.21 22.11 11.59
C LEU A 90 -11.80 22.32 13.06
N ILE A 91 -10.89 21.50 13.59
CA ILE A 91 -10.41 21.60 14.98
C ILE A 91 -9.44 22.77 15.15
N TYR A 92 -8.47 22.93 14.24
CA TYR A 92 -7.37 23.89 14.38
C TYR A 92 -7.59 25.20 13.61
N GLY A 93 -8.63 25.29 12.80
CA GLY A 93 -8.95 26.45 11.98
C GLY A 93 -8.06 26.56 10.73
N LYS A 94 -8.22 27.66 9.98
CA LYS A 94 -7.49 27.88 8.72
C LYS A 94 -6.01 28.22 8.91
N SER A 95 -5.55 28.46 10.13
CA SER A 95 -4.15 28.81 10.43
C SER A 95 -3.17 27.67 10.11
N VAL A 96 -3.64 26.41 10.09
CA VAL A 96 -2.82 25.26 9.70
C VAL A 96 -2.70 25.10 8.18
N LEU A 97 -3.44 25.87 7.38
CA LEU A 97 -3.35 25.80 5.93
C LEU A 97 -2.09 26.55 5.45
N GLY A 98 -1.23 25.84 4.73
CA GLY A 98 -0.04 26.38 4.09
C GLY A 98 -0.23 26.58 2.58
N GLU A 99 0.87 26.51 1.84
CA GLU A 99 0.85 26.54 0.38
C GLU A 99 0.04 25.36 -0.17
N ASN A 100 -0.87 25.63 -1.11
CA ASN A 100 -1.64 24.56 -1.75
C ASN A 100 -0.77 23.82 -2.78
N MET A 101 -0.21 22.68 -2.38
CA MET A 101 0.69 21.89 -3.21
C MET A 101 0.02 21.38 -4.50
N LEU A 102 -1.28 21.08 -4.47
CA LEU A 102 -2.00 20.68 -5.67
C LEU A 102 -2.00 21.82 -6.71
N LEU A 103 -2.32 23.05 -6.29
CA LEU A 103 -2.30 24.20 -7.19
C LEU A 103 -0.90 24.50 -7.72
N ARG A 104 0.14 24.29 -6.90
CA ARG A 104 1.54 24.41 -7.33
C ARG A 104 1.87 23.39 -8.41
N LEU A 105 1.59 22.11 -8.18
CA LEU A 105 1.89 21.04 -9.14
C LEU A 105 1.10 21.18 -10.44
N LEU A 106 -0.14 21.69 -10.39
CA LEU A 106 -0.91 21.98 -11.61
C LEU A 106 -0.27 23.08 -12.48
N LYS A 107 0.53 23.98 -11.90
CA LYS A 107 1.33 24.96 -12.65
C LYS A 107 2.61 24.35 -13.24
N GLU A 108 3.01 23.17 -12.78
CA GLU A 108 4.21 22.44 -13.22
C GLU A 108 3.83 21.04 -13.75
N PRO A 109 3.11 20.95 -14.90
CA PRO A 109 2.52 19.70 -15.37
C PRO A 109 3.55 18.60 -15.64
N GLN A 110 4.77 18.95 -16.04
CA GLN A 110 5.86 17.99 -16.25
C GLN A 110 6.26 17.32 -14.92
N LEU A 111 6.45 18.11 -13.87
CA LEU A 111 6.77 17.60 -12.54
C LEU A 111 5.62 16.73 -12.00
N LEU A 112 4.38 17.17 -12.16
CA LEU A 112 3.20 16.40 -11.77
C LEU A 112 3.17 15.02 -12.45
N ILE A 113 3.42 14.96 -13.77
CA ILE A 113 3.47 13.68 -14.51
C ILE A 113 4.59 12.79 -13.99
N VAL A 114 5.79 13.32 -13.76
CA VAL A 114 6.92 12.55 -13.23
C VAL A 114 6.57 11.98 -11.85
N LEU A 115 6.00 12.78 -10.95
CA LEU A 115 5.63 12.31 -9.61
C LEU A 115 4.53 11.25 -9.66
N LEU A 116 3.49 11.42 -10.50
CA LEU A 116 2.44 10.44 -10.71
C LEU A 116 3.02 9.09 -11.17
N LEU A 117 3.94 9.12 -12.13
CA LEU A 117 4.59 7.92 -12.64
C LEU A 117 5.49 7.26 -11.58
N THR A 118 6.23 8.06 -10.81
CA THR A 118 7.08 7.55 -9.73
C THR A 118 6.28 6.81 -8.67
N TYR A 119 5.19 7.41 -8.16
CA TYR A 119 4.34 6.78 -7.14
C TYR A 119 3.62 5.54 -7.66
N LEU A 120 3.20 5.53 -8.92
CA LEU A 120 2.64 4.33 -9.54
C LEU A 120 3.69 3.23 -9.71
N PHE A 121 4.91 3.60 -10.09
CA PHE A 121 6.01 2.66 -10.34
C PHE A 121 6.49 1.97 -9.07
N THR A 122 6.67 2.71 -7.98
CA THR A 122 7.03 2.13 -6.68
C THR A 122 5.92 1.24 -6.14
N GLY A 123 4.67 1.73 -6.15
CA GLY A 123 3.52 0.94 -5.75
C GLY A 123 3.37 -0.35 -6.57
N LEU A 124 3.59 -0.29 -7.89
CA LEU A 124 3.51 -1.48 -8.75
C LEU A 124 4.50 -2.57 -8.35
N GLY A 125 5.76 -2.21 -8.05
CA GLY A 125 6.78 -3.15 -7.62
C GLY A 125 6.35 -3.96 -6.38
N GLU A 126 5.76 -3.28 -5.41
CA GLU A 126 5.22 -3.90 -4.20
C GLU A 126 3.97 -4.74 -4.49
N GLU A 127 3.01 -4.17 -5.23
CA GLU A 127 1.71 -4.79 -5.48
C GLU A 127 1.79 -6.09 -6.30
N ILE A 128 2.80 -6.25 -7.16
CA ILE A 128 3.08 -7.55 -7.81
C ILE A 128 3.31 -8.65 -6.77
N GLY A 129 4.04 -8.34 -5.69
CA GLY A 129 4.30 -9.27 -4.59
C GLY A 129 3.09 -9.44 -3.69
N TRP A 130 2.59 -8.34 -3.13
CA TRP A 130 1.55 -8.36 -2.10
C TRP A 130 0.19 -8.76 -2.65
N ARG A 131 -0.32 -8.06 -3.66
CA ARG A 131 -1.67 -8.25 -4.20
C ARG A 131 -1.68 -9.26 -5.34
N GLY A 132 -0.62 -9.30 -6.14
CA GLY A 132 -0.48 -10.25 -7.25
C GLY A 132 -0.21 -11.68 -6.80
N TYR A 133 0.68 -11.87 -5.82
CA TYR A 133 1.14 -13.22 -5.45
C TYR A 133 0.67 -13.68 -4.06
N LEU A 134 0.91 -12.89 -3.01
CA LEU A 134 0.67 -13.28 -1.62
C LEU A 134 -0.83 -13.33 -1.30
N MET A 135 -1.56 -12.25 -1.59
CA MET A 135 -2.97 -12.08 -1.22
C MET A 135 -3.89 -13.18 -1.77
N PRO A 136 -3.82 -13.60 -3.05
CA PRO A 136 -4.70 -14.66 -3.56
C PRO A 136 -4.53 -16.00 -2.85
N LYS A 137 -3.28 -16.33 -2.48
CA LYS A 137 -2.97 -17.55 -1.72
C LYS A 137 -3.40 -17.45 -0.26
N MET A 138 -3.32 -16.26 0.32
CA MET A 138 -3.84 -16.00 1.67
C MET A 138 -5.37 -16.09 1.72
N ASP A 139 -6.08 -15.60 0.69
CA ASP A 139 -7.52 -15.78 0.55
C ASP A 139 -7.90 -17.26 0.36
N GLU A 140 -7.14 -18.01 -0.44
CA GLU A 140 -7.35 -19.45 -0.61
C GLU A 140 -7.21 -20.24 0.70
N LEU A 141 -6.18 -19.94 1.49
CA LEU A 141 -5.86 -20.69 2.72
C LEU A 141 -6.69 -20.27 3.93
N PHE A 142 -7.00 -18.98 4.07
CA PHE A 142 -7.56 -18.41 5.31
C PHE A 142 -8.88 -17.65 5.09
N GLY A 143 -9.31 -17.48 3.84
CA GLY A 143 -10.43 -16.63 3.47
C GLY A 143 -10.11 -15.13 3.57
N PHE A 144 -10.94 -14.31 2.93
CA PHE A 144 -10.66 -12.88 2.70
C PHE A 144 -10.26 -12.11 3.95
N ARG A 145 -11.04 -12.20 5.04
CA ARG A 145 -10.79 -11.39 6.25
C ARG A 145 -9.44 -11.74 6.90
N LYS A 146 -9.25 -13.02 7.23
CA LYS A 146 -8.01 -13.48 7.90
C LYS A 146 -6.82 -13.39 6.97
N GLY A 147 -6.99 -13.79 5.71
CA GLY A 147 -5.94 -13.74 4.69
C GLY A 147 -5.45 -12.31 4.44
N THR A 148 -6.35 -11.34 4.36
CA THR A 148 -5.99 -9.93 4.18
C THR A 148 -5.26 -9.37 5.39
N ALA A 149 -5.72 -9.69 6.61
CA ALA A 149 -5.02 -9.30 7.83
C ALA A 149 -3.60 -9.86 7.89
N ILE A 150 -3.42 -11.16 7.57
CA ILE A 150 -2.09 -11.80 7.52
C ILE A 150 -1.20 -11.12 6.46
N CYS A 151 -1.75 -10.83 5.27
CA CYS A 151 -1.03 -10.11 4.23
C CYS A 151 -0.58 -8.72 4.70
N GLY A 152 -1.46 -7.96 5.35
CA GLY A 152 -1.15 -6.65 5.93
C GLY A 152 -0.11 -6.70 7.04
N ILE A 153 -0.13 -7.73 7.89
CA ILE A 153 0.89 -7.95 8.93
C ILE A 153 2.25 -8.19 8.28
N ILE A 154 2.34 -9.06 7.27
CA ILE A 154 3.60 -9.34 6.57
C ILE A 154 4.12 -8.07 5.89
N TRP A 155 3.23 -7.27 5.29
CA TRP A 155 3.58 -6.00 4.66
C TRP A 155 4.09 -4.97 5.69
N PHE A 156 3.45 -4.85 6.86
CA PHE A 156 3.96 -4.01 7.96
C PHE A 156 5.34 -4.48 8.43
N LEU A 157 5.53 -5.79 8.64
CA LEU A 157 6.81 -6.35 9.07
C LEU A 157 7.92 -6.10 8.04
N TRP A 158 7.56 -6.03 6.75
CA TRP A 158 8.48 -5.66 5.69
C TRP A 158 8.90 -4.18 5.75
N HIS A 159 8.03 -3.27 6.14
CA HIS A 159 8.43 -1.87 6.34
C HIS A 159 9.12 -1.60 7.69
N LEU A 160 8.94 -2.49 8.67
CA LEU A 160 9.40 -2.29 10.05
C LEU A 160 10.87 -1.84 10.18
N PRO A 161 11.86 -2.37 9.43
CA PRO A 161 13.23 -1.89 9.50
C PRO A 161 13.39 -0.40 9.18
N VAL A 162 12.66 0.10 8.17
CA VAL A 162 12.70 1.51 7.76
C VAL A 162 11.95 2.38 8.77
N PHE A 163 10.86 1.87 9.37
CA PHE A 163 10.15 2.58 10.43
C PHE A 163 11.01 2.75 11.68
N LEU A 164 11.71 1.71 12.11
CA LEU A 164 12.60 1.75 13.26
C LEU A 164 13.82 2.67 13.04
N ALA A 165 14.23 2.86 11.79
CA ALA A 165 15.31 3.77 11.42
C ALA A 165 14.87 5.26 11.37
N GLY A 166 13.59 5.57 11.57
CA GLY A 166 13.09 6.96 11.67
C GLY A 166 12.91 7.68 10.33
N TYR A 167 12.90 6.96 9.20
CA TYR A 167 12.78 7.58 7.87
C TYR A 167 11.37 8.04 7.48
N VAL A 168 10.35 7.66 8.25
CA VAL A 168 8.94 7.89 7.88
C VAL A 168 8.30 9.04 8.64
N SER A 169 8.67 9.24 9.90
CA SER A 169 8.15 10.32 10.71
C SER A 169 9.14 10.67 11.82
N THR A 170 9.08 11.90 12.30
CA THR A 170 9.90 12.41 13.40
C THR A 170 9.24 12.23 14.76
N ILE A 171 8.02 11.68 14.81
CA ILE A 171 7.30 11.44 16.07
C ILE A 171 7.80 10.18 16.80
N PRO A 172 7.56 10.04 18.11
CA PRO A 172 8.06 8.90 18.87
C PRO A 172 7.58 7.53 18.36
N LEU A 173 8.49 6.54 18.32
CA LEU A 173 8.21 5.17 17.85
C LEU A 173 7.05 4.49 18.59
N TRP A 174 6.89 4.75 19.90
CA TRP A 174 5.80 4.17 20.70
C TRP A 174 4.41 4.57 20.18
N TYR A 175 4.32 5.72 19.51
CA TYR A 175 3.09 6.23 18.90
C TYR A 175 3.00 5.82 17.42
N GLN A 176 4.10 5.98 16.69
CA GLN A 176 4.16 5.73 15.25
C GLN A 176 3.94 4.25 14.90
N LEU A 177 4.54 3.31 15.63
CA LEU A 177 4.48 1.90 15.26
C LEU A 177 3.06 1.31 15.37
N PRO A 178 2.29 1.53 16.45
CA PRO A 178 0.91 1.06 16.51
C PRO A 178 0.00 1.70 15.46
N THR A 179 0.17 2.99 15.16
CA THR A 179 -0.65 3.70 14.17
C THR A 179 -0.36 3.20 12.76
N LEU A 180 0.90 3.05 12.37
CA LEU A 180 1.29 2.45 11.08
C LEU A 180 0.86 0.99 10.96
N PHE A 181 0.94 0.21 12.04
CA PHE A 181 0.46 -1.18 12.06
C PHE A 181 -1.02 -1.26 11.69
N ILE A 182 -1.85 -0.43 12.34
CA ILE A 182 -3.29 -0.39 12.07
C ILE A 182 -3.55 0.17 10.66
N LEU A 183 -2.87 1.25 10.26
CA LEU A 183 -3.01 1.87 8.94
C LEU A 183 -2.75 0.87 7.82
N ILE A 184 -1.62 0.17 7.85
CA ILE A 184 -1.19 -0.76 6.80
C ILE A 184 -2.15 -1.94 6.68
N ILE A 185 -2.58 -2.50 7.81
CA ILE A 185 -3.58 -3.58 7.82
C ILE A 185 -4.92 -3.07 7.29
N ALA A 186 -5.36 -1.89 7.71
CA ALA A 186 -6.60 -1.30 7.23
C ALA A 186 -6.54 -1.04 5.71
N LEU A 187 -5.43 -0.52 5.20
CA LEU A 187 -5.18 -0.28 3.78
C LEU A 187 -5.12 -1.58 2.95
N ALA A 188 -4.71 -2.69 3.56
CA ALA A 188 -4.69 -3.98 2.88
C ALA A 188 -6.09 -4.43 2.41
N TYR A 189 -7.16 -4.09 3.15
CA TYR A 189 -8.55 -4.47 2.82
C TYR A 189 -9.06 -3.92 1.49
N PRO A 190 -9.09 -2.58 1.25
CA PRO A 190 -9.53 -2.06 -0.04
C PRO A 190 -8.66 -2.55 -1.19
N MET A 191 -7.34 -2.65 -1.00
CA MET A 191 -6.44 -3.14 -2.05
C MET A 191 -6.67 -4.63 -2.37
N ALA A 192 -6.90 -5.47 -1.36
CA ALA A 192 -7.24 -6.87 -1.55
C ALA A 192 -8.61 -7.02 -2.25
N ASP A 193 -9.62 -6.27 -1.82
CA ASP A 193 -10.97 -6.30 -2.40
C ASP A 193 -10.94 -5.98 -3.90
N VAL A 194 -10.34 -4.86 -4.28
CA VAL A 194 -10.28 -4.45 -5.70
C VAL A 194 -9.45 -5.41 -6.52
N THR A 195 -8.36 -5.97 -5.97
CA THR A 195 -7.52 -6.95 -6.67
C THR A 195 -8.30 -8.23 -6.96
N LEU A 196 -8.92 -8.81 -5.93
CA LEU A 196 -9.63 -10.09 -6.06
C LEU A 196 -10.88 -9.95 -6.93
N ARG A 197 -11.63 -8.85 -6.81
CA ARG A 197 -12.82 -8.59 -7.64
C ARG A 197 -12.47 -8.33 -9.10
N SER A 198 -11.43 -7.56 -9.36
CA SER A 198 -11.01 -7.21 -10.73
C SER A 198 -10.13 -8.28 -11.37
N ARG A 199 -9.59 -9.21 -10.58
CA ARG A 199 -8.55 -10.18 -10.97
C ARG A 199 -7.34 -9.49 -11.61
N SER A 200 -7.01 -8.30 -11.11
CA SER A 200 -5.98 -7.42 -11.65
C SER A 200 -5.22 -6.71 -10.53
N ILE A 201 -3.90 -6.59 -10.64
CA ILE A 201 -3.09 -5.79 -9.70
C ILE A 201 -3.14 -4.30 -9.98
N TRP A 202 -3.55 -3.89 -11.18
CA TRP A 202 -3.51 -2.47 -11.58
C TRP A 202 -4.33 -1.56 -10.65
N PRO A 203 -5.55 -1.93 -10.21
CA PRO A 203 -6.29 -1.12 -9.25
C PRO A 203 -5.56 -0.97 -7.92
N ALA A 204 -4.90 -2.01 -7.41
CA ALA A 204 -4.12 -1.90 -6.17
C ALA A 204 -2.90 -0.99 -6.36
N ALA A 205 -2.17 -1.12 -7.48
CA ALA A 205 -1.01 -0.26 -7.76
C ALA A 205 -1.41 1.22 -7.88
N VAL A 206 -2.53 1.51 -8.55
CA VAL A 206 -3.09 2.86 -8.63
C VAL A 206 -3.58 3.34 -7.26
N LEU A 207 -4.26 2.50 -6.47
CA LEU A 207 -4.66 2.85 -5.11
C LEU A 207 -3.45 3.23 -4.26
N HIS A 208 -2.39 2.42 -4.31
CA HIS A 208 -1.18 2.62 -3.54
C HIS A 208 -0.49 3.93 -3.94
N GLY A 209 -0.24 4.13 -5.23
CA GLY A 209 0.34 5.38 -5.71
C GLY A 209 -0.50 6.61 -5.34
N THR A 210 -1.83 6.51 -5.47
CA THR A 210 -2.76 7.60 -5.11
C THR A 210 -2.76 7.85 -3.60
N HIS A 211 -2.77 6.80 -2.77
CA HIS A 211 -2.69 6.90 -1.31
C HIS A 211 -1.46 7.71 -0.89
N ASN A 212 -0.29 7.30 -1.37
CA ASN A 212 0.98 7.90 -1.01
C ASN A 212 1.07 9.34 -1.52
N MET A 213 0.72 9.59 -2.78
CA MET A 213 0.76 10.94 -3.36
C MET A 213 -0.18 11.90 -2.64
N VAL A 214 -1.44 11.50 -2.41
CA VAL A 214 -2.43 12.38 -1.76
C VAL A 214 -2.00 12.70 -0.33
N SER A 215 -1.49 11.71 0.42
CA SER A 215 -1.00 11.92 1.78
C SER A 215 0.29 12.74 1.78
N GLN A 216 1.37 12.16 1.28
CA GLN A 216 2.75 12.63 1.49
C GLN A 216 3.07 13.89 0.69
N LEU A 217 2.56 13.99 -0.54
CA LEU A 217 2.88 15.09 -1.44
C LEU A 217 1.82 16.19 -1.36
N LEU A 218 0.53 15.86 -1.36
CA LEU A 218 -0.51 16.89 -1.38
C LEU A 218 -0.83 17.42 0.02
N LEU A 219 -1.30 16.57 0.92
CA LEU A 219 -1.91 17.03 2.18
C LEU A 219 -0.86 17.34 3.25
N ASP A 220 0.12 16.46 3.45
CA ASP A 220 1.21 16.65 4.41
C ASP A 220 2.04 17.92 4.12
N GLN A 221 2.15 18.32 2.85
CA GLN A 221 2.86 19.54 2.44
C GLN A 221 1.98 20.79 2.45
N SER A 222 0.65 20.64 2.36
CA SER A 222 -0.28 21.78 2.30
C SER A 222 -0.88 22.15 3.66
N ILE A 223 -0.81 21.25 4.64
CA ILE A 223 -1.43 21.42 5.94
C ILE A 223 -0.37 21.16 7.00
N GLY A 224 -0.05 22.18 7.79
CA GLY A 224 0.97 22.16 8.84
C GLY A 224 0.39 21.98 10.24
N GLY A 225 1.15 22.41 11.24
CA GLY A 225 0.79 22.37 12.66
C GLY A 225 1.45 21.23 13.43
N ASP A 226 1.90 21.53 14.66
CA ASP A 226 2.71 20.61 15.47
C ASP A 226 1.99 19.29 15.80
N MET A 227 0.65 19.36 15.93
CA MET A 227 -0.19 18.20 16.22
C MET A 227 -0.59 17.40 14.98
N ARG A 228 -0.31 17.91 13.76
CA ARG A 228 -0.67 17.25 12.50
C ARG A 228 -0.21 15.80 12.43
N PRO A 229 1.09 15.45 12.62
CA PRO A 229 1.54 14.06 12.45
C PRO A 229 0.94 13.09 13.49
N PHE A 230 0.39 13.60 14.60
CA PHE A 230 -0.33 12.78 15.59
C PHE A 230 -1.82 12.64 15.24
N LEU A 231 -2.42 13.59 14.53
CA LEU A 231 -3.86 13.59 14.27
C LEU A 231 -4.22 13.13 12.86
N VAL A 232 -3.46 13.53 11.85
CA VAL A 232 -3.69 13.19 10.43
C VAL A 232 -2.41 12.72 9.72
N GLY A 233 -2.53 12.31 8.45
CA GLY A 233 -1.46 11.63 7.73
C GLY A 233 -1.34 10.15 8.10
N GLU A 234 -0.29 9.48 7.62
CA GLU A 234 -0.11 8.02 7.77
C GLU A 234 0.05 7.58 9.23
N THR A 235 0.52 8.47 10.11
CA THR A 235 0.66 8.21 11.54
C THR A 235 -0.48 8.78 12.39
N GLY A 236 -1.42 9.52 11.79
CA GLY A 236 -2.41 10.27 12.53
C GLY A 236 -3.62 9.45 12.97
N ILE A 237 -4.00 9.53 14.26
CA ILE A 237 -5.09 8.72 14.83
C ILE A 237 -6.45 8.92 14.12
N ILE A 238 -6.75 10.13 13.64
CA ILE A 238 -8.01 10.42 12.92
C ILE A 238 -7.99 9.71 11.58
N SER A 239 -6.87 9.80 10.85
CA SER A 239 -6.73 9.15 9.54
C SER A 239 -6.77 7.62 9.67
N VAL A 240 -6.08 7.08 10.67
CA VAL A 240 -6.12 5.64 10.99
C VAL A 240 -7.54 5.19 11.32
N ALA A 241 -8.28 5.96 12.13
CA ALA A 241 -9.67 5.63 12.47
C ALA A 241 -10.59 5.63 11.25
N VAL A 242 -10.50 6.66 10.39
CA VAL A 242 -11.30 6.73 9.15
C VAL A 242 -10.99 5.54 8.24
N LEU A 243 -9.71 5.22 8.03
CA LEU A 243 -9.31 4.09 7.19
C LEU A 243 -9.71 2.75 7.79
N ALA A 244 -9.66 2.59 9.11
CA ALA A 244 -10.15 1.41 9.81
C ALA A 244 -11.66 1.20 9.62
N VAL A 245 -12.45 2.27 9.60
CA VAL A 245 -13.89 2.20 9.26
C VAL A 245 -14.08 1.74 7.82
N VAL A 246 -13.33 2.30 6.86
CA VAL A 246 -13.36 1.85 5.45
C VAL A 246 -13.03 0.35 5.36
N ALA A 247 -11.96 -0.09 6.01
CA ALA A 247 -11.55 -1.48 6.05
C ALA A 247 -12.63 -2.38 6.66
N TRP A 248 -13.27 -1.95 7.75
CA TRP A 248 -14.36 -2.67 8.39
C TRP A 248 -15.56 -2.83 7.46
N ILE A 249 -16.01 -1.76 6.79
CA ILE A 249 -17.10 -1.78 5.81
C ILE A 249 -16.79 -2.79 4.70
N ILE A 250 -15.59 -2.73 4.12
CA ILE A 250 -15.16 -3.64 3.05
C ILE A 250 -15.10 -5.09 3.54
N SER A 251 -14.57 -5.32 4.74
CA SER A 251 -14.49 -6.65 5.34
C SER A 251 -15.87 -7.28 5.56
N LYS A 252 -16.88 -6.47 5.88
CA LYS A 252 -18.26 -6.91 6.11
C LYS A 252 -18.99 -7.20 4.80
N ASN A 253 -18.80 -6.34 3.80
CA ASN A 253 -19.49 -6.40 2.51
C ASN A 253 -18.77 -7.25 1.45
N TYR A 254 -17.66 -7.89 1.80
CA TYR A 254 -17.00 -8.84 0.90
C TYR A 254 -17.86 -10.10 0.75
N LEU A 255 -18.57 -10.16 -0.38
CA LEU A 255 -19.18 -11.38 -0.88
C LEU A 255 -18.16 -12.06 -1.80
N LYS A 256 -17.78 -13.29 -1.45
CA LYS A 256 -16.90 -14.10 -2.29
C LYS A 256 -17.62 -14.30 -3.63
N ILE A 257 -17.06 -13.77 -4.72
CA ILE A 257 -17.61 -14.01 -6.05
C ILE A 257 -17.39 -15.49 -6.35
N GLU A 258 -18.45 -16.30 -6.33
CA GLU A 258 -18.39 -17.70 -6.74
C GLU A 258 -17.94 -17.78 -8.21
N GLY A 259 -16.97 -18.66 -8.51
CA GLY A 259 -16.39 -18.83 -9.85
C GLY A 259 -14.89 -18.53 -9.99
N LEU A 260 -14.10 -18.60 -8.90
CA LEU A 260 -12.63 -18.50 -8.93
C LEU A 260 -11.92 -19.79 -9.39
N ALA A 261 -12.59 -20.67 -10.15
CA ALA A 261 -11.87 -21.71 -10.87
C ALA A 261 -10.93 -21.05 -11.88
N PRO A 262 -9.66 -21.50 -12.01
CA PRO A 262 -8.83 -21.07 -13.12
C PRO A 262 -9.56 -21.47 -14.41
N GLN A 263 -9.96 -20.47 -15.21
CA GLN A 263 -10.30 -20.75 -16.60
C GLN A 263 -9.04 -21.33 -17.23
N LYS A 264 -9.06 -22.65 -17.46
CA LYS A 264 -8.12 -23.34 -18.33
C LYS A 264 -8.27 -22.68 -19.70
N ASN A 265 -7.30 -21.86 -20.07
CA ASN A 265 -6.95 -21.65 -21.46
C ASN A 265 -5.61 -22.35 -21.66
#